data_AF-A0A847N192-F1
#
_entry.id   AF-A0A847N192-F1
#
_cell.length_a   1.000
_cell.length_b   1.000
_cell.length_c   1.000
_cell.angle_alpha   90.00
_cell.angle_beta   90.00
_cell.angle_gamma   90.00
#
_symmetry.space_group_name_H-M   'P 1'
#
loop_
_entity.id
_entity.type
_entity.pdbx_description
1 polymer ?
#
loop_
_entity_poly.entity_id
_entity_poly.type
_entity_poly.pdbx_seq_one_letter_code
_entity_poly.pdbx_strand_id
1 'polypeptide(L)'
;MLKAVRETWKTLIEEQLALYAKSVLEVDVALPPLAVQTPPKPELGDLAFPLFAYAKTLRTAPPLLAQELKNRIEALSDRPSGVLLVAGPYLNVRIDMSEIATALQQKIAQDGQHYGTNSSMEGKRVTIEFSCPNTNKPLHLGHMRNDSLGESVAALLKANGATVRKVNLINNRGVHICKSMLAYQKFGNGETPQSSNIKGDHLVGKYYVKFAQWAKEDPSAEEQAQQMLVKWEQGDEKTIALWKLMNGWTLDGLAESYKRMGISFDAYYYESETYRFGKDEILKGLEDGVFYREEDGSVWVDLEAIKLDKKVLLRKDGTSLYMTQDVGTAIMRHKDWPFDSLIYVVASEQQYHFRVLFHVLDLLGYSWAKDLHHLSYGMVNLPEGKMKSREGTVVDADELVETLTELARNEIREKEREELVDDVDKTSHSIALGALNYYLLQVT
;
A
#
# COMPACT_ATOMS: atom_id res chain seq x y z
N MET A 1 -24.38 -13.01 -8.84
CA MET A 1 -25.67 -13.65 -8.44
C MET A 1 -26.67 -12.63 -7.92
N LEU A 2 -26.43 -11.95 -6.79
CA LEU A 2 -27.37 -10.95 -6.24
C LEU A 2 -27.77 -9.84 -7.24
N LYS A 3 -26.81 -9.35 -8.05
CA LYS A 3 -27.08 -8.38 -9.12
C LYS A 3 -28.09 -8.91 -10.15
N ALA A 4 -27.98 -10.17 -10.55
CA ALA A 4 -28.91 -10.77 -11.51
C ALA A 4 -30.31 -10.94 -10.91
N VAL A 5 -30.39 -11.37 -9.64
CA VAL A 5 -31.67 -11.47 -8.92
C VAL A 5 -32.33 -10.09 -8.77
N ARG A 6 -31.54 -9.05 -8.46
CA ARG A 6 -32.01 -7.66 -8.42
C ARG A 6 -32.59 -7.19 -9.77
N GLU A 7 -31.88 -7.43 -10.87
CA GLU A 7 -32.36 -7.04 -12.21
C GLU A 7 -33.61 -7.83 -12.62
N THR A 8 -33.70 -9.11 -12.25
CA THR A 8 -34.87 -9.95 -12.53
C THR A 8 -36.12 -9.39 -11.82
N TRP A 9 -36.02 -9.10 -10.52
CA TRP A 9 -37.12 -8.48 -9.77
C TRP A 9 -37.49 -7.10 -10.29
N LYS A 10 -36.49 -6.29 -10.65
CA LYS A 10 -36.71 -4.96 -11.22
C LYS A 10 -37.49 -5.04 -12.53
N THR A 11 -37.03 -5.88 -13.45
CA THR A 11 -37.64 -6.07 -14.78
C THR A 11 -39.08 -6.56 -14.63
N LEU A 12 -39.32 -7.53 -13.75
CA LEU A 12 -40.68 -8.03 -13.48
C LEU A 12 -41.61 -6.94 -12.94
N ILE A 13 -41.15 -6.11 -12.01
CA ILE A 13 -41.97 -5.02 -11.46
C ILE A 13 -42.20 -3.93 -12.51
N GLU A 14 -41.21 -3.61 -13.34
CA GLU A 14 -41.35 -2.68 -14.47
C GLU A 14 -42.40 -3.18 -15.48
N GLU A 15 -42.37 -4.46 -15.83
CA GLU A 15 -43.35 -5.10 -16.73
C GLU A 15 -44.76 -5.06 -16.13
N GLN A 16 -44.93 -5.45 -14.87
CA GLN A 16 -46.25 -5.43 -14.22
C GLN A 16 -46.78 -4.02 -14.02
N LEU A 17 -45.90 -3.05 -13.78
CA LEU A 17 -46.24 -1.63 -13.72
C LEU A 17 -46.71 -1.09 -15.08
N ALA A 18 -46.04 -1.48 -16.18
CA ALA A 18 -46.45 -1.12 -17.54
C ALA A 18 -47.81 -1.75 -17.90
N LEU A 19 -48.03 -3.03 -17.56
CA LEU A 19 -49.31 -3.72 -17.76
C LEU A 19 -50.44 -3.08 -16.95
N TYR A 20 -50.17 -2.70 -15.69
CA TYR A 20 -51.13 -1.96 -14.87
C TYR A 20 -51.46 -0.60 -15.51
N ALA A 21 -50.46 0.14 -15.96
CA ALA A 21 -50.65 1.42 -16.63
C ALA A 21 -51.53 1.32 -17.87
N LYS A 22 -51.27 0.33 -18.73
CA LYS A 22 -52.09 0.04 -19.91
C LYS A 22 -53.54 -0.27 -19.54
N SER A 23 -53.76 -1.01 -18.44
CA SER A 23 -55.12 -1.34 -17.98
C SER A 23 -55.90 -0.15 -17.41
N VAL A 24 -55.22 0.88 -16.89
CA VAL A 24 -55.87 2.06 -16.29
C VAL A 24 -56.04 3.20 -17.30
N LEU A 25 -55.10 3.36 -18.23
CA LEU A 25 -55.06 4.49 -19.17
C LEU A 25 -55.58 4.15 -20.57
N GLU A 26 -55.77 2.86 -20.88
CA GLU A 26 -56.21 2.34 -22.19
C GLU A 26 -55.30 2.72 -23.37
N VAL A 27 -54.14 3.31 -23.10
CA VAL A 27 -53.12 3.70 -24.07
C VAL A 27 -51.73 3.34 -23.54
N ASP A 28 -50.78 3.12 -24.44
CA ASP A 28 -49.39 2.89 -24.05
C ASP A 28 -48.76 4.22 -23.59
N VAL A 29 -48.30 4.26 -22.35
CA VAL A 29 -47.67 5.43 -21.73
C VAL A 29 -46.26 5.07 -21.29
N ALA A 30 -45.29 5.88 -21.71
CA ALA A 30 -43.92 5.80 -21.23
C ALA A 30 -43.87 6.22 -19.75
N LEU A 31 -43.49 5.29 -18.87
CA LEU A 31 -43.31 5.55 -17.45
C LEU A 31 -41.85 5.91 -17.13
N PRO A 32 -41.58 6.69 -16.06
CA PRO A 32 -40.24 6.91 -15.57
C PRO A 32 -39.51 5.59 -15.22
N PRO A 33 -38.19 5.49 -15.42
CA PRO A 33 -37.42 4.29 -15.05
C PRO A 33 -37.61 3.91 -13.58
N LEU A 34 -37.73 2.62 -13.29
CA LEU A 34 -37.92 2.16 -11.93
C LEU A 34 -36.60 2.20 -11.16
N ALA A 35 -36.60 2.94 -10.05
CA ALA A 35 -35.49 2.91 -9.12
C ALA A 35 -35.59 1.66 -8.23
N VAL A 36 -34.44 1.07 -7.92
CA VAL A 36 -34.33 -0.02 -6.93
C VAL A 36 -33.32 0.38 -5.86
N GLN A 37 -33.75 0.37 -4.61
CA GLN A 37 -32.99 0.83 -3.46
C GLN A 37 -32.79 -0.29 -2.44
N THR A 38 -31.84 -0.14 -1.53
CA THR A 38 -31.72 -1.00 -0.35
C THR A 38 -32.58 -0.41 0.78
N PRO A 39 -33.51 -1.17 1.38
CA PRO A 39 -34.31 -0.67 2.49
C PRO A 39 -33.43 -0.28 3.70
N PRO A 40 -33.85 0.72 4.49
CA PRO A 40 -33.07 1.19 5.65
C PRO A 40 -33.08 0.21 6.83
N LYS A 41 -33.99 -0.76 6.83
CA LYS A 41 -34.13 -1.76 7.90
C LYS A 41 -34.38 -3.17 7.32
N PRO A 42 -33.75 -4.23 7.84
CA PRO A 42 -33.88 -5.60 7.31
C PRO A 42 -35.32 -6.15 7.29
N GLU A 43 -36.17 -5.75 8.24
CA GLU A 43 -37.57 -6.19 8.29
C GLU A 43 -38.39 -5.72 7.08
N LEU A 44 -37.94 -4.67 6.38
CA LEU A 44 -38.59 -4.13 5.19
C LEU A 44 -38.23 -4.89 3.90
N GLY A 45 -37.32 -5.87 3.95
CA GLY A 45 -36.86 -6.65 2.80
C GLY A 45 -35.45 -6.28 2.35
N ASP A 46 -35.06 -6.78 1.18
CA ASP A 46 -33.72 -6.62 0.59
C ASP A 46 -33.70 -5.61 -0.56
N LEU A 47 -34.82 -5.46 -1.27
CA LEU A 47 -35.00 -4.50 -2.35
C LEU A 47 -36.23 -3.63 -2.06
N ALA A 48 -36.13 -2.33 -2.31
CA ALA A 48 -37.24 -1.38 -2.24
C ALA A 48 -37.47 -0.70 -3.59
N PHE A 49 -38.73 -0.69 -4.02
CA PHE A 49 -39.18 -0.06 -5.26
C PHE A 49 -40.13 1.10 -4.91
N PRO A 50 -39.65 2.37 -4.90
CA PRO A 50 -40.50 3.53 -4.63
C PRO A 50 -41.47 3.79 -5.79
N LEU A 51 -42.76 3.93 -5.49
CA LEU A 51 -43.79 4.07 -6.53
C LEU A 51 -44.39 5.48 -6.65
N PHE A 52 -43.84 6.47 -5.94
CA PHE A 52 -44.35 7.85 -5.93
C PHE A 52 -44.38 8.51 -7.31
N ALA A 53 -43.38 8.21 -8.16
CA ALA A 53 -43.24 8.80 -9.48
C ALA A 53 -44.41 8.45 -10.43
N TYR A 54 -45.14 7.37 -10.14
CA TYR A 54 -46.20 6.85 -11.00
C TYR A 54 -47.59 7.31 -10.58
N ALA A 55 -47.77 7.76 -9.32
CA ALA A 55 -49.09 8.04 -8.76
C ALA A 55 -49.87 9.10 -9.54
N LYS A 56 -49.19 10.18 -10.00
CA LYS A 56 -49.83 11.25 -10.77
C LYS A 56 -50.29 10.76 -12.15
N THR A 57 -49.45 10.01 -12.84
CA THR A 57 -49.72 9.48 -14.19
C THR A 57 -50.83 8.44 -14.16
N LEU A 58 -50.79 7.54 -13.18
CA LEU A 58 -51.72 6.43 -13.05
C LEU A 58 -53.01 6.79 -12.30
N ARG A 59 -53.06 7.98 -11.68
CA ARG A 59 -54.17 8.43 -10.81
C ARG A 59 -54.49 7.45 -9.66
N THR A 60 -53.49 6.67 -9.24
CA THR A 60 -53.59 5.68 -8.16
C THR A 60 -52.67 6.08 -7.02
N ALA A 61 -53.20 6.09 -5.79
CA ALA A 61 -52.38 6.40 -4.61
C ALA A 61 -51.24 5.37 -4.46
N PRO A 62 -49.99 5.78 -4.15
CA PRO A 62 -48.84 4.86 -4.13
C PRO A 62 -49.03 3.58 -3.28
N PRO A 63 -49.66 3.62 -2.08
CA PRO A 63 -49.90 2.40 -1.31
C PRO A 63 -50.87 1.43 -1.98
N LEU A 64 -51.89 1.94 -2.69
CA LEU A 64 -52.81 1.11 -3.46
C LEU A 64 -52.11 0.51 -4.67
N LEU A 65 -51.26 1.30 -5.35
CA LEU A 65 -50.44 0.82 -6.46
C LEU A 65 -49.48 -0.30 -6.01
N ALA A 66 -48.82 -0.13 -4.86
CA ALA A 66 -47.96 -1.17 -4.29
C ALA A 66 -48.73 -2.47 -4.02
N GLN A 67 -49.92 -2.37 -3.43
CA GLN A 67 -50.77 -3.54 -3.15
C GLN A 67 -51.27 -4.22 -4.44
N GLU A 68 -51.64 -3.44 -5.45
CA GLU A 68 -52.11 -3.96 -6.73
C GLU A 68 -51.00 -4.68 -7.50
N LEU A 69 -49.81 -4.09 -7.56
CA LEU A 69 -48.64 -4.74 -8.16
C LEU A 69 -48.25 -6.00 -7.40
N LYS A 70 -48.31 -5.98 -6.07
CA LYS A 70 -48.11 -7.19 -5.25
C LYS A 70 -49.07 -8.30 -5.68
N ASN A 71 -50.38 -8.02 -5.73
CA ASN A 71 -51.39 -9.01 -6.11
C ASN A 71 -51.15 -9.57 -7.52
N ARG A 72 -50.81 -8.71 -8.49
CA ARG A 72 -50.52 -9.11 -9.87
C ARG A 72 -49.31 -10.03 -9.96
N ILE A 73 -48.23 -9.67 -9.29
CA ILE A 73 -47.00 -10.47 -9.28
C ILE A 73 -47.23 -11.80 -8.54
N GLU A 74 -47.95 -11.80 -7.41
CA GLU A 74 -48.25 -13.03 -6.66
C GLU A 74 -49.14 -14.02 -7.44
N ALA A 75 -49.94 -13.52 -8.40
CA ALA A 75 -50.74 -14.35 -9.29
C ALA A 75 -49.95 -15.01 -10.42
N LEU A 76 -48.70 -14.60 -10.68
CA LEU A 76 -47.85 -15.21 -11.69
C LEU A 76 -47.33 -16.57 -11.20
N SER A 77 -47.50 -17.60 -12.03
CA SER A 77 -46.96 -18.94 -11.78
C SER A 77 -45.44 -19.01 -11.95
N ASP A 78 -44.87 -18.14 -12.78
CA ASP A 78 -43.45 -18.05 -13.08
C ASP A 78 -42.91 -16.69 -12.59
N ARG A 79 -42.49 -16.64 -11.33
CA ARG A 79 -41.89 -15.47 -10.69
C ARG A 79 -40.67 -15.86 -9.88
N PRO A 80 -39.69 -14.96 -9.67
CA PRO A 80 -38.55 -15.24 -8.82
C PRO A 80 -38.98 -15.56 -7.38
N SER A 81 -38.23 -16.45 -6.72
CA SER A 81 -38.42 -16.79 -5.32
C SER A 81 -38.19 -15.57 -4.42
N GLY A 82 -39.14 -15.33 -3.51
CA GLY A 82 -39.13 -14.18 -2.61
C GLY A 82 -40.52 -13.74 -2.16
N VAL A 83 -40.55 -12.86 -1.16
CA VAL A 83 -41.77 -12.33 -0.53
C VAL A 83 -41.94 -10.86 -0.86
N LEU A 84 -43.11 -10.50 -1.38
CA LEU A 84 -43.49 -9.11 -1.63
C LEU A 84 -44.05 -8.47 -0.37
N LEU A 85 -43.46 -7.34 0.01
CA LEU A 85 -43.78 -6.57 1.22
C LEU A 85 -44.25 -5.19 0.81
N VAL A 86 -45.48 -4.82 1.19
CA VAL A 86 -45.98 -3.45 0.99
C VAL A 86 -45.59 -2.63 2.20
N ALA A 87 -44.81 -1.58 1.99
CA ALA A 87 -44.36 -0.66 3.03
C ALA A 87 -44.76 0.76 2.66
N GLY A 88 -46.04 1.09 2.88
CA GLY A 88 -46.62 2.37 2.46
C GLY A 88 -46.49 2.55 0.93
N PRO A 89 -45.77 3.57 0.45
CA PRO A 89 -45.62 3.88 -0.97
C PRO A 89 -44.57 3.03 -1.72
N TYR A 90 -44.03 1.99 -1.07
CA TYR A 90 -43.04 1.09 -1.64
C TYR A 90 -43.61 -0.31 -1.82
N LEU A 91 -43.24 -0.93 -2.94
CA LEU A 91 -43.28 -2.38 -3.08
C LEU A 91 -41.87 -2.90 -2.80
N ASN A 92 -41.67 -3.61 -1.72
CA ASN A 92 -40.38 -4.20 -1.36
C ASN A 92 -40.38 -5.70 -1.65
N VAL A 93 -39.18 -6.25 -1.78
CA VAL A 93 -38.95 -7.68 -1.99
C VAL A 93 -37.98 -8.16 -0.92
N ARG A 94 -38.37 -9.19 -0.18
CA ARG A 94 -37.42 -10.05 0.54
C ARG A 94 -37.02 -11.19 -0.40
N ILE A 95 -35.75 -11.24 -0.78
CA ILE A 95 -35.22 -12.25 -1.69
C ILE A 95 -35.17 -13.58 -0.94
N ASP A 96 -35.56 -14.67 -1.60
CA ASP A 96 -35.23 -15.99 -1.09
C ASP A 96 -33.72 -16.25 -1.25
N MET A 97 -33.02 -16.19 -0.12
CA MET A 97 -31.57 -16.36 -0.09
C MET A 97 -31.14 -17.83 -0.17
N SER A 98 -32.07 -18.80 -0.12
CA SER A 98 -31.70 -20.23 -0.09
C SER A 98 -30.89 -20.63 -1.33
N GLU A 99 -31.35 -20.28 -2.53
CA GLU A 99 -30.63 -20.60 -3.77
C GLU A 99 -29.28 -19.88 -3.84
N ILE A 100 -29.23 -18.61 -3.41
CA ILE A 100 -27.99 -17.81 -3.40
C ILE A 100 -26.99 -18.39 -2.40
N ALA A 101 -27.45 -18.77 -1.21
CA ALA A 101 -26.62 -19.35 -0.16
C ALA A 101 -26.08 -20.71 -0.58
N THR A 102 -26.90 -21.57 -1.18
CA THR A 102 -26.46 -22.86 -1.73
C THR A 102 -25.43 -22.66 -2.85
N ALA A 103 -25.70 -21.78 -3.82
CA ALA A 103 -24.77 -21.50 -4.91
C ALA A 103 -23.45 -20.88 -4.40
N LEU A 104 -23.52 -19.99 -3.40
CA LEU A 104 -22.35 -19.40 -2.77
C LEU A 104 -21.51 -20.44 -2.03
N GLN A 105 -22.14 -21.31 -1.24
CA GLN A 105 -21.43 -22.40 -0.54
C GLN A 105 -20.76 -23.36 -1.53
N GLN A 106 -21.47 -23.74 -2.61
CA GLN A 106 -20.90 -24.56 -3.67
C GLN A 106 -19.70 -23.86 -4.33
N LYS A 107 -19.80 -22.56 -4.61
CA LYS A 107 -18.71 -21.78 -5.22
C LYS A 107 -17.50 -21.69 -4.29
N ILE A 108 -17.71 -21.38 -3.01
CA ILE A 108 -16.63 -21.34 -2.01
C ILE A 108 -15.97 -22.71 -1.89
N ALA A 109 -16.74 -23.80 -1.82
CA ALA A 109 -16.20 -25.16 -1.73
C ALA A 109 -15.43 -25.58 -2.99
N GLN A 110 -15.93 -25.21 -4.18
CA GLN A 110 -15.30 -25.49 -5.46
C GLN A 110 -13.98 -24.72 -5.64
N ASP A 111 -13.97 -23.44 -5.27
CA ASP A 111 -12.80 -22.57 -5.46
C ASP A 111 -11.75 -22.75 -4.35
N GLY A 112 -12.18 -23.13 -3.14
CA GLY A 112 -11.31 -23.29 -1.98
C GLY A 112 -10.50 -22.02 -1.70
N GLN A 113 -9.17 -22.16 -1.70
CA GLN A 113 -8.24 -21.05 -1.46
C GLN A 113 -8.25 -19.98 -2.57
N HIS A 114 -8.83 -20.28 -3.73
CA HIS A 114 -8.94 -19.34 -4.84
C HIS A 114 -10.24 -18.53 -4.82
N TYR A 115 -11.13 -18.75 -3.85
CA TYR A 115 -12.34 -17.97 -3.73
C TYR A 115 -12.01 -16.48 -3.56
N GLY A 116 -12.67 -15.61 -4.33
CA GLY A 116 -12.41 -14.16 -4.35
C GLY A 116 -11.26 -13.72 -5.26
N THR A 117 -10.53 -14.65 -5.87
CA THR A 117 -9.54 -14.33 -6.91
C THR A 117 -10.21 -14.10 -8.27
N ASN A 118 -9.53 -13.41 -9.18
CA ASN A 118 -9.94 -13.26 -10.57
C ASN A 118 -8.71 -13.03 -11.49
N SER A 119 -8.94 -12.90 -12.79
CA SER A 119 -7.90 -12.69 -13.81
C SER A 119 -7.94 -11.29 -14.44
N SER A 120 -8.53 -10.30 -13.77
CA SER A 120 -8.67 -8.93 -14.31
C SER A 120 -7.32 -8.24 -14.60
N MET A 121 -6.24 -8.70 -13.97
CA MET A 121 -4.87 -8.21 -14.15
C MET A 121 -3.96 -9.24 -14.82
N GLU A 122 -4.52 -10.28 -15.45
CA GLU A 122 -3.74 -11.29 -16.15
C GLU A 122 -2.87 -10.65 -17.25
N GLY A 123 -1.61 -11.12 -17.33
CA GLY A 123 -0.61 -10.56 -18.24
C GLY A 123 0.00 -9.22 -17.81
N LYS A 124 -0.46 -8.60 -16.72
CA LYS A 124 0.14 -7.37 -16.19
C LYS A 124 1.29 -7.67 -15.25
N ARG A 125 2.42 -6.99 -15.49
CA ARG A 125 3.63 -7.01 -14.65
C ARG A 125 3.64 -5.78 -13.76
N VAL A 126 3.50 -5.97 -12.44
CA VAL A 126 3.46 -4.87 -11.47
C VAL A 126 4.63 -4.97 -10.51
N THR A 127 5.44 -3.91 -10.44
CA THR A 127 6.50 -3.79 -9.43
C THR A 127 5.94 -3.05 -8.22
N ILE A 128 6.30 -3.48 -7.01
CA ILE A 128 5.94 -2.79 -5.77
C ILE A 128 7.21 -2.55 -4.98
N GLU A 129 7.55 -1.28 -4.78
CA GLU A 129 8.65 -0.85 -3.93
C GLU A 129 8.12 -0.51 -2.54
N PHE A 130 8.70 -1.14 -1.51
CA PHE A 130 8.35 -0.89 -0.13
C PHE A 130 9.52 -1.20 0.83
N SER A 131 9.34 -0.86 2.11
CA SER A 131 10.30 -0.90 3.20
C SER A 131 11.41 0.15 3.13
N CYS A 132 12.27 0.05 2.11
CA CYS A 132 13.37 0.95 1.78
C CYS A 132 14.14 1.50 3.00
N PRO A 133 14.70 0.63 3.88
CA PRO A 133 15.34 1.08 5.10
C PRO A 133 16.71 1.70 4.83
N ASN A 134 17.16 2.51 5.79
CA ASN A 134 18.55 2.94 5.87
C ASN A 134 19.37 1.91 6.65
N THR A 135 20.64 1.73 6.30
CA THR A 135 21.50 0.73 6.97
C THR A 135 22.16 1.21 8.27
N ASN A 136 21.77 2.38 8.78
CA ASN A 136 22.33 2.95 10.00
C ASN A 136 21.51 2.64 11.27
N LYS A 137 20.40 1.90 11.16
CA LYS A 137 19.48 1.61 12.27
C LYS A 137 18.64 0.33 12.00
N PRO A 138 18.09 -0.32 13.04
CA PRO A 138 17.10 -1.39 12.87
C PRO A 138 15.76 -0.88 12.35
N LEU A 139 14.88 -1.81 11.98
CA LEU A 139 13.50 -1.52 11.63
C LEU A 139 12.71 -1.02 12.85
N HIS A 140 11.62 -0.30 12.60
CA HIS A 140 10.79 0.29 13.64
C HIS A 140 9.33 0.25 13.19
N LEU A 141 8.39 0.56 14.09
CA LEU A 141 6.96 0.55 13.80
C LEU A 141 6.56 1.30 12.51
N GLY A 142 7.24 2.41 12.19
CA GLY A 142 7.03 3.11 10.91
C GLY A 142 7.35 2.30 9.65
N HIS A 143 8.37 1.41 9.70
CA HIS A 143 8.69 0.49 8.61
C HIS A 143 7.66 -0.63 8.55
N MET A 144 7.20 -1.13 9.70
CA MET A 144 6.13 -2.14 9.74
C MET A 144 4.87 -1.69 9.00
N ARG A 145 4.46 -0.42 9.17
CA ARG A 145 3.32 0.12 8.41
C ARG A 145 3.54 0.05 6.89
N ASN A 146 4.75 0.43 6.46
CA ASN A 146 5.13 0.38 5.05
C ASN A 146 5.09 -1.06 4.53
N ASP A 147 5.69 -1.98 5.28
CA ASP A 147 5.79 -3.39 4.93
C ASP A 147 4.41 -4.07 4.87
N SER A 148 3.53 -3.81 5.84
CA SER A 148 2.15 -4.32 5.84
C SER A 148 1.38 -3.83 4.61
N LEU A 149 1.53 -2.55 4.22
CA LEU A 149 0.89 -1.99 3.03
C LEU A 149 1.44 -2.61 1.74
N GLY A 150 2.77 -2.72 1.63
CA GLY A 150 3.43 -3.33 0.48
C GLY A 150 3.02 -4.78 0.25
N GLU A 151 3.07 -5.61 1.29
CA GLU A 151 2.64 -7.01 1.20
C GLU A 151 1.14 -7.14 0.90
N SER A 152 0.30 -6.30 1.49
CA SER A 152 -1.16 -6.36 1.25
C SER A 152 -1.50 -6.01 -0.19
N VAL A 153 -0.90 -4.95 -0.74
CA VAL A 153 -1.10 -4.57 -2.14
C VAL A 153 -0.54 -5.63 -3.08
N ALA A 154 0.61 -6.22 -2.75
CA ALA A 154 1.16 -7.34 -3.51
C ALA A 154 0.21 -8.55 -3.53
N ALA A 155 -0.33 -8.94 -2.37
CA ALA A 155 -1.27 -10.04 -2.24
C ALA A 155 -2.57 -9.79 -3.03
N LEU A 156 -3.12 -8.58 -2.95
CA LEU A 156 -4.32 -8.20 -3.70
C LEU A 156 -4.07 -8.26 -5.21
N LEU A 157 -2.97 -7.69 -5.70
CA LEU A 157 -2.66 -7.69 -7.13
C LEU A 157 -2.42 -9.11 -7.65
N LYS A 158 -1.70 -9.96 -6.90
CA LYS A 158 -1.54 -11.39 -7.22
C LYS A 158 -2.89 -12.11 -7.26
N ALA A 159 -3.79 -11.84 -6.31
CA ALA A 159 -5.14 -12.42 -6.29
C ALA A 159 -6.02 -11.98 -7.47
N ASN A 160 -5.69 -10.86 -8.13
CA ASN A 160 -6.34 -10.40 -9.36
C ASN A 160 -5.62 -10.87 -10.64
N GLY A 161 -4.60 -11.73 -10.53
CA GLY A 161 -3.91 -12.35 -11.67
C GLY A 161 -2.66 -11.62 -12.16
N ALA A 162 -2.21 -10.55 -11.50
CA ALA A 162 -0.99 -9.84 -11.87
C ALA A 162 0.27 -10.68 -11.57
N THR A 163 1.28 -10.57 -12.42
CA THR A 163 2.65 -10.97 -12.07
C THR A 163 3.27 -9.85 -11.25
N VAL A 164 3.45 -10.06 -9.95
CA VAL A 164 3.96 -9.04 -9.02
C VAL A 164 5.41 -9.29 -8.68
N ARG A 165 6.25 -8.25 -8.77
CA ARG A 165 7.64 -8.22 -8.31
C ARG A 165 7.79 -7.24 -7.14
N LYS A 166 8.08 -7.75 -5.95
CA LYS A 166 8.34 -6.97 -4.73
C LYS A 166 9.81 -6.57 -4.70
N VAL A 167 10.09 -5.29 -4.51
CA VAL A 167 11.46 -4.77 -4.53
C VAL A 167 11.73 -3.88 -3.32
N ASN A 168 12.98 -3.90 -2.84
CA ASN A 168 13.42 -3.07 -1.74
C ASN A 168 14.62 -2.23 -2.19
N LEU A 169 14.53 -0.90 -2.08
CA LEU A 169 15.66 0.00 -2.31
C LEU A 169 16.33 0.31 -0.97
N ILE A 170 17.43 -0.39 -0.69
CA ILE A 170 18.17 -0.20 0.54
C ILE A 170 19.07 1.02 0.41
N ASN A 171 18.88 1.99 1.30
CA ASN A 171 19.78 3.13 1.44
C ASN A 171 21.00 2.71 2.26
N ASN A 172 21.99 2.16 1.55
CA ASN A 172 23.23 1.68 2.12
C ASN A 172 24.38 2.69 2.02
N ARG A 173 24.13 3.97 1.70
CA ARG A 173 25.18 4.99 1.53
C ARG A 173 24.81 6.32 2.19
N GLY A 174 25.72 7.29 2.10
CA GLY A 174 25.47 8.65 2.58
C GLY A 174 25.90 8.87 4.03
N VAL A 175 25.65 10.09 4.51
CA VAL A 175 26.24 10.56 5.77
C VAL A 175 25.78 9.74 6.98
N HIS A 176 24.57 9.17 6.97
CA HIS A 176 24.03 8.44 8.11
C HIS A 176 24.81 7.17 8.46
N ILE A 177 25.20 6.37 7.47
CA ILE A 177 26.07 5.21 7.72
C ILE A 177 27.49 5.64 8.06
N CYS A 178 28.02 6.72 7.47
CA CYS A 178 29.31 7.29 7.83
C CYS A 178 29.37 7.72 9.31
N LYS A 179 28.27 8.23 9.86
CA LYS A 179 28.16 8.55 11.30
C LYS A 179 28.35 7.31 12.18
N SER A 180 27.66 6.21 11.85
CA SER A 180 27.85 4.93 12.56
C SER A 180 29.28 4.40 12.40
N MET A 181 29.83 4.45 11.18
CA MET A 181 31.21 4.02 10.90
C MET A 181 32.25 4.81 11.69
N LEU A 182 32.12 6.13 11.79
CA LEU A 182 33.07 6.97 12.51
C LEU A 182 33.00 6.72 14.02
N ALA A 183 31.79 6.60 14.58
CA ALA A 183 31.64 6.23 15.98
C ALA A 183 32.15 4.81 16.28
N TYR A 184 31.96 3.86 15.37
CA TYR A 184 32.52 2.51 15.49
C TYR A 184 34.05 2.53 15.47
N GLN A 185 34.68 3.28 14.55
CA GLN A 185 36.13 3.43 14.52
C GLN A 185 36.69 4.04 15.81
N LYS A 186 35.99 5.02 16.38
CA LYS A 186 36.47 5.75 17.56
C LYS A 186 36.21 5.03 18.88
N PHE A 187 35.07 4.37 19.00
CA PHE A 187 34.59 3.83 20.28
C PHE A 187 34.37 2.31 20.27
N GLY A 188 34.46 1.67 19.11
CA GLY A 188 33.98 0.31 18.95
C GLY A 188 34.94 -0.79 19.37
N ASN A 189 36.24 -0.51 19.47
CA ASN A 189 37.25 -1.44 20.01
C ASN A 189 37.19 -2.87 19.43
N GLY A 190 36.83 -3.01 18.15
CA GLY A 190 36.71 -4.31 17.48
C GLY A 190 35.45 -5.10 17.84
N GLU A 191 34.43 -4.48 18.45
CA GLU A 191 33.13 -5.12 18.73
C GLU A 191 32.51 -5.64 17.42
N THR A 192 31.95 -6.84 17.50
CA THR A 192 31.22 -7.52 16.41
C THR A 192 29.86 -7.98 16.93
N PRO A 193 28.89 -8.28 16.06
CA PRO A 193 27.60 -8.84 16.48
C PRO A 193 27.75 -10.09 17.34
N GLN A 194 28.72 -10.95 17.01
CA GLN A 194 29.01 -12.19 17.73
C GLN A 194 29.63 -11.92 19.10
N SER A 195 30.59 -10.99 19.21
CA SER A 195 31.28 -10.72 20.47
C SER A 195 30.39 -10.04 21.51
N SER A 196 29.42 -9.23 21.06
CA SER A 196 28.50 -8.50 21.94
C SER A 196 27.15 -9.19 22.13
N ASN A 197 26.86 -10.24 21.36
CA ASN A 197 25.55 -10.88 21.27
C ASN A 197 24.43 -9.86 20.95
N ILE A 198 24.74 -8.90 20.07
CA ILE A 198 23.80 -7.89 19.58
C ILE A 198 23.59 -8.13 18.09
N LYS A 199 22.34 -8.17 17.65
CA LYS A 199 21.96 -8.29 16.24
C LYS A 199 22.64 -7.19 15.38
N GLY A 200 23.02 -7.52 14.14
CA GLY A 200 23.92 -6.66 13.36
C GLY A 200 23.41 -5.24 13.08
N ASP A 201 22.14 -5.10 12.70
CA ASP A 201 21.47 -3.81 12.50
C ASP A 201 21.34 -2.99 13.80
N HIS A 202 21.09 -3.67 14.92
CA HIS A 202 21.06 -3.08 16.27
C HIS A 202 22.44 -2.59 16.70
N LEU A 203 23.50 -3.36 16.40
CA LEU A 203 24.87 -2.97 16.70
C LEU A 203 25.25 -1.71 15.93
N VAL A 204 24.93 -1.65 14.63
CA VAL A 204 25.18 -0.44 13.82
C VAL A 204 24.32 0.73 14.31
N GLY A 205 23.07 0.49 14.71
CA GLY A 205 22.19 1.47 15.33
C GLY A 205 22.72 2.03 16.66
N LYS A 206 23.32 1.18 17.51
CA LYS A 206 24.00 1.58 18.75
C LYS A 206 25.09 2.62 18.47
N TYR A 207 25.91 2.41 17.43
CA TYR A 207 26.94 3.37 17.04
C TYR A 207 26.37 4.64 16.40
N TYR A 208 25.21 4.58 15.76
CA TYR A 208 24.51 5.77 15.28
C TYR A 208 24.07 6.68 16.44
N VAL A 209 23.49 6.09 17.50
CA VAL A 209 23.13 6.82 18.72
C VAL A 209 24.39 7.34 19.43
N LYS A 210 25.45 6.54 19.49
CA LYS A 210 26.74 6.95 20.09
C LYS A 210 27.36 8.13 19.35
N PHE A 211 27.29 8.15 18.02
CA PHE A 211 27.71 9.31 17.22
C PHE A 211 26.90 10.55 17.60
N ALA A 212 25.57 10.44 17.70
CA ALA A 212 24.71 11.57 18.03
C ALA A 212 25.00 12.15 19.42
N GLN A 213 25.43 11.33 20.38
CA GLN A 213 25.91 11.79 21.69
C GLN A 213 27.25 12.52 21.56
N TRP A 214 28.23 11.90 20.89
CA TRP A 214 29.54 12.51 20.67
C TRP A 214 29.46 13.84 19.91
N ALA A 215 28.60 13.95 18.89
CA ALA A 215 28.43 15.18 18.12
C ALA A 215 27.86 16.37 18.92
N LYS A 216 27.20 16.12 20.06
CA LYS A 216 26.78 17.19 20.99
C LYS A 216 27.95 17.72 21.81
N GLU A 217 28.92 16.87 22.09
CA GLU A 217 30.12 17.19 22.88
C GLU A 217 31.22 17.80 22.02
N ASP A 218 31.32 17.35 20.76
CA ASP A 218 32.36 17.73 19.81
C ASP A 218 31.73 18.05 18.44
N PRO A 219 31.52 19.35 18.15
CA PRO A 219 30.94 19.78 16.88
C PRO A 219 31.76 19.36 15.63
N SER A 220 33.05 19.06 15.79
CA SER A 220 33.89 18.61 14.67
C SER A 220 33.50 17.21 14.17
N ALA A 221 32.74 16.43 14.95
CA ALA A 221 32.27 15.10 14.56
C ALA A 221 31.43 15.12 13.28
N GLU A 222 30.60 16.15 13.08
CA GLU A 222 29.78 16.31 11.88
C GLU A 222 30.65 16.58 10.64
N GLU A 223 31.68 17.40 10.77
CA GLU A 223 32.64 17.65 9.69
C GLU A 223 33.42 16.38 9.35
N GLN A 224 33.86 15.62 10.35
CA GLN A 224 34.55 14.34 10.15
C GLN A 224 33.66 13.31 9.44
N ALA A 225 32.36 13.24 9.77
CA ALA A 225 31.41 12.37 9.08
C ALA A 225 31.26 12.77 7.60
N GLN A 226 31.24 14.06 7.30
CA GLN A 226 31.20 14.56 5.92
C GLN A 226 32.51 14.25 5.16
N GLN A 227 33.67 14.39 5.81
CA GLN A 227 34.96 14.00 5.24
C GLN A 227 35.02 12.49 4.96
N MET A 228 34.45 11.65 5.82
CA MET A 228 34.34 10.20 5.58
C MET A 228 33.46 9.89 4.36
N LEU A 229 32.35 10.62 4.17
CA LEU A 229 31.53 10.49 2.97
C LEU A 229 32.33 10.83 1.70
N VAL A 230 33.12 11.90 1.71
CA VAL A 230 34.00 12.26 0.58
C VAL A 230 35.02 11.14 0.30
N LYS A 231 35.64 10.56 1.33
CA LYS A 231 36.55 9.41 1.17
C LYS A 231 35.85 8.20 0.57
N TRP A 232 34.61 7.92 0.99
CA TRP A 232 33.79 6.85 0.42
C TRP A 232 33.51 7.10 -1.07
N GLU A 233 33.16 8.34 -1.45
CA GLU A 233 32.91 8.72 -2.85
C GLU A 233 34.16 8.62 -3.73
N GLN A 234 35.34 8.87 -3.16
CA GLN A 234 36.65 8.71 -3.81
C GLN A 234 37.13 7.25 -3.87
N GLY A 235 36.41 6.32 -3.23
CA GLY A 235 36.77 4.91 -3.23
C GLY A 235 37.94 4.56 -2.31
N ASP A 236 38.18 5.32 -1.24
CA ASP A 236 39.22 5.02 -0.26
C ASP A 236 39.06 3.59 0.30
N GLU A 237 40.08 2.76 0.11
CA GLU A 237 40.00 1.31 0.36
C GLU A 237 39.59 0.98 1.81
N LYS A 238 40.13 1.72 2.79
CA LYS A 238 39.83 1.50 4.21
C LYS A 238 38.38 1.89 4.54
N THR A 239 37.92 3.01 4.00
CA THR A 239 36.54 3.48 4.19
C THR A 239 35.55 2.52 3.53
N ILE A 240 35.83 2.06 2.31
CA ILE A 240 35.00 1.07 1.60
C ILE A 240 34.98 -0.28 2.33
N ALA A 241 36.12 -0.76 2.86
CA ALA A 241 36.18 -2.01 3.62
C ALA A 241 35.30 -1.96 4.87
N LEU A 242 35.40 -0.86 5.65
CA LEU A 242 34.54 -0.67 6.82
C LEU A 242 33.06 -0.53 6.44
N TRP A 243 32.78 0.19 5.37
CA TRP A 243 31.42 0.34 4.84
C TRP A 243 30.81 -1.00 4.47
N LYS A 244 31.54 -1.88 3.75
CA LYS A 244 31.07 -3.23 3.41
C LYS A 244 30.81 -4.06 4.66
N LEU A 245 31.72 -4.01 5.64
CA LEU A 245 31.60 -4.75 6.89
C LEU A 245 30.32 -4.37 7.65
N MET A 246 30.12 -3.08 7.92
CA MET A 246 28.98 -2.62 8.71
C MET A 246 27.65 -2.76 7.96
N ASN A 247 27.63 -2.52 6.65
CA ASN A 247 26.43 -2.78 5.86
C ASN A 247 26.10 -4.28 5.85
N GLY A 248 27.10 -5.17 5.76
CA GLY A 248 26.88 -6.61 5.85
C GLY A 248 26.15 -6.99 7.14
N TRP A 249 26.61 -6.50 8.29
CA TRP A 249 25.93 -6.72 9.58
C TRP A 249 24.50 -6.19 9.58
N THR A 250 24.27 -4.98 9.07
CA THR A 250 22.91 -4.45 9.01
C THR A 250 22.02 -5.27 8.09
N LEU A 251 22.50 -5.65 6.90
CA LEU A 251 21.72 -6.42 5.93
C LEU A 251 21.34 -7.80 6.49
N ASP A 252 22.26 -8.49 7.17
CA ASP A 252 21.98 -9.76 7.83
C ASP A 252 20.91 -9.59 8.92
N GLY A 253 21.02 -8.54 9.74
CA GLY A 253 20.02 -8.22 10.76
C GLY A 253 18.64 -7.88 10.18
N LEU A 254 18.58 -7.06 9.13
CA LEU A 254 17.33 -6.75 8.45
C LEU A 254 16.67 -7.99 7.85
N ALA A 255 17.47 -8.91 7.28
CA ALA A 255 16.97 -10.17 6.73
C ALA A 255 16.33 -11.06 7.82
N GLU A 256 16.89 -11.10 9.02
CA GLU A 256 16.29 -11.78 10.17
C GLU A 256 14.92 -11.17 10.54
N SER A 257 14.83 -9.83 10.62
CA SER A 257 13.57 -9.13 10.91
C SER A 257 12.51 -9.43 9.85
N TYR A 258 12.85 -9.28 8.56
CA TYR A 258 11.90 -9.54 7.47
C TYR A 258 11.38 -10.98 7.51
N LYS A 259 12.26 -11.96 7.72
CA LYS A 259 11.86 -13.36 7.87
C LYS A 259 10.91 -13.56 9.04
N ARG A 260 11.22 -12.96 10.20
CA ARG A 260 10.38 -13.05 11.40
C ARG A 260 9.00 -12.42 11.18
N MET A 261 8.93 -11.34 10.41
CA MET A 261 7.71 -10.58 10.12
C MET A 261 6.91 -11.14 8.94
N GLY A 262 7.40 -12.18 8.25
CA GLY A 262 6.76 -12.75 7.07
C GLY A 262 6.87 -11.86 5.82
N ILE A 263 7.84 -10.95 5.79
CA ILE A 263 8.10 -10.04 4.68
C ILE A 263 9.13 -10.66 3.73
N SER A 264 8.91 -10.51 2.43
CA SER A 264 9.84 -11.03 1.41
C SER A 264 9.93 -10.11 0.20
N PHE A 265 11.08 -10.15 -0.47
CA PHE A 265 11.36 -9.38 -1.68
C PHE A 265 11.89 -10.29 -2.78
N ASP A 266 11.50 -10.00 -4.02
CA ASP A 266 11.98 -10.69 -5.22
C ASP A 266 13.30 -10.07 -5.71
N ALA A 267 13.59 -8.82 -5.33
CA ALA A 267 14.85 -8.16 -5.63
C ALA A 267 15.22 -7.08 -4.61
N TYR A 268 16.51 -6.90 -4.40
CA TYR A 268 17.09 -5.82 -3.63
C TYR A 268 17.89 -4.91 -4.56
N TYR A 269 17.71 -3.61 -4.39
CA TYR A 269 18.52 -2.58 -5.04
C TYR A 269 19.22 -1.76 -3.98
N TYR A 270 20.41 -1.25 -4.31
CA TYR A 270 21.22 -0.49 -3.36
C TYR A 270 21.50 0.91 -3.90
N GLU A 271 21.25 1.96 -3.11
CA GLU A 271 21.54 3.34 -3.54
C GLU A 271 23.01 3.55 -3.92
N SER A 272 23.94 2.79 -3.32
CA SER A 272 25.37 2.80 -3.71
C SER A 272 25.63 2.32 -5.13
N GLU A 273 24.72 1.54 -5.72
CA GLU A 273 24.82 1.06 -7.10
C GLU A 273 24.08 1.99 -8.06
N THR A 274 22.93 2.54 -7.64
CA THR A 274 22.03 3.24 -8.56
C THR A 274 22.31 4.73 -8.72
N TYR A 275 23.00 5.37 -7.76
CA TYR A 275 23.11 6.83 -7.69
C TYR A 275 23.82 7.50 -8.87
N ARG A 276 24.56 6.75 -9.69
CA ARG A 276 25.33 7.28 -10.82
C ARG A 276 24.54 7.35 -12.12
N PHE A 277 23.45 6.59 -12.26
CA PHE A 277 22.81 6.38 -13.57
C PHE A 277 21.94 7.55 -14.04
N GLY A 278 21.39 8.34 -13.12
CA GLY A 278 20.42 9.38 -13.50
C GLY A 278 21.02 10.58 -14.22
N LYS A 279 22.32 10.84 -14.05
CA LYS A 279 22.96 12.05 -14.59
C LYS A 279 22.91 12.09 -16.12
N ASP A 280 23.18 10.97 -16.77
CA ASP A 280 23.23 10.89 -18.23
C ASP A 280 21.85 11.14 -18.84
N GLU A 281 20.80 10.64 -18.18
CA GLU A 281 19.40 10.86 -18.59
C GLU A 281 19.00 12.33 -18.45
N ILE A 282 19.46 13.02 -17.39
CA ILE A 282 19.22 14.47 -17.25
C ILE A 282 19.99 15.27 -18.31
N LEU A 283 21.22 14.89 -18.62
CA LEU A 283 21.99 15.57 -19.68
C LEU A 283 21.35 15.37 -21.05
N LYS A 284 20.84 14.17 -21.34
CA LYS A 284 20.07 13.91 -22.55
C LYS A 284 18.81 14.77 -22.63
N GLY A 285 18.02 14.86 -21.55
CA GLY A 285 16.86 15.74 -21.52
C GLY A 285 17.19 17.22 -21.70
N LEU A 286 18.38 17.66 -21.29
CA LEU A 286 18.89 19.00 -21.58
C LEU A 286 19.24 19.19 -23.07
N GLU A 287 19.84 18.19 -23.72
CA GLU A 287 20.14 18.20 -25.16
C GLU A 287 18.86 18.18 -26.01
N ASP A 288 17.86 17.40 -25.59
CA ASP A 288 16.56 17.27 -26.24
C ASP A 288 15.64 18.51 -26.02
N GLY A 289 16.10 19.51 -25.26
CA GLY A 289 15.37 20.76 -25.00
C GLY A 289 14.22 20.64 -23.99
N VAL A 290 14.14 19.51 -23.28
CA VAL A 290 13.14 19.22 -22.24
C VAL A 290 13.51 19.88 -20.92
N PHE A 291 14.80 19.96 -20.64
CA PHE A 291 15.36 20.69 -19.49
C PHE A 291 16.15 21.90 -19.96
N TYR A 292 16.46 22.82 -19.04
CA TYR A 292 17.21 24.03 -19.36
C TYR A 292 18.29 24.31 -18.32
N ARG A 293 19.27 25.13 -18.70
CA ARG A 293 20.37 25.56 -17.84
C ARG A 293 20.15 27.01 -17.40
N GLU A 294 20.27 27.26 -16.10
CA GLU A 294 20.26 28.63 -15.53
C GLU A 294 21.63 29.30 -15.71
N GLU A 295 21.70 30.60 -15.47
CA GLU A 295 22.94 31.40 -15.60
C GLU A 295 24.10 30.87 -14.74
N ASP A 296 23.80 30.28 -13.58
CA ASP A 296 24.78 29.72 -12.65
C ASP A 296 25.34 28.33 -13.09
N GLY A 297 24.84 27.80 -14.21
CA GLY A 297 25.24 26.52 -14.78
C GLY A 297 24.48 25.30 -14.26
N SER A 298 23.56 25.47 -13.31
CA SER A 298 22.70 24.38 -12.83
C SER A 298 21.61 24.01 -13.85
N VAL A 299 21.15 22.75 -13.82
CA VAL A 299 20.13 22.22 -14.77
C VAL A 299 18.80 22.08 -14.06
N TRP A 300 17.73 22.56 -14.70
CA TRP A 300 16.38 22.66 -14.15
C TRP A 300 15.32 22.09 -15.10
N VAL A 301 14.20 21.71 -14.51
CA VAL A 301 12.96 21.38 -15.21
C VAL A 301 11.86 22.36 -14.80
N ASP A 302 11.09 22.81 -15.78
CA ASP A 302 9.86 23.57 -15.57
C ASP A 302 8.71 22.60 -15.25
N LEU A 303 7.94 22.91 -14.20
CA LEU A 303 6.82 22.09 -13.74
C LEU A 303 5.48 22.82 -13.80
N GLU A 304 5.38 23.94 -14.52
CA GLU A 304 4.15 24.73 -14.64
C GLU A 304 2.98 23.87 -15.16
N ALA A 305 3.27 22.94 -16.09
CA ALA A 305 2.31 21.98 -16.64
C ALA A 305 1.59 21.14 -15.57
N ILE A 306 2.23 20.91 -14.41
CA ILE A 306 1.66 20.18 -13.27
C ILE A 306 1.33 21.10 -12.07
N LYS A 307 1.25 22.42 -12.31
CA LYS A 307 0.96 23.47 -11.32
C LYS A 307 1.98 23.52 -10.17
N LEU A 308 3.25 23.30 -10.49
CA LEU A 308 4.38 23.47 -9.58
C LEU A 308 5.37 24.47 -10.20
N ASP A 309 6.24 25.05 -9.38
CA ASP A 309 7.36 25.88 -9.86
C ASP A 309 8.49 24.98 -10.41
N LYS A 310 9.62 25.53 -10.83
CA LYS A 310 10.76 24.77 -11.31
C LYS A 310 11.45 23.88 -10.26
N LYS A 311 12.16 22.85 -10.71
CA LYS A 311 12.99 21.98 -9.87
C LYS A 311 14.41 21.82 -10.43
N VAL A 312 15.41 21.93 -9.55
CA VAL A 312 16.80 21.63 -9.89
C VAL A 312 17.02 20.12 -10.04
N LEU A 313 17.63 19.73 -11.16
CA LEU A 313 17.97 18.35 -11.51
C LEU A 313 19.48 18.08 -11.49
N LEU A 314 20.33 19.08 -11.71
CA LEU A 314 21.78 19.00 -11.47
C LEU A 314 22.27 20.31 -10.85
N ARG A 315 23.16 20.21 -9.86
CA ARG A 315 23.81 21.40 -9.27
C ARG A 315 24.78 22.04 -10.26
N LYS A 316 25.22 23.28 -9.96
CA LYS A 316 26.20 24.05 -10.75
C LYS A 316 27.53 23.31 -11.00
N ASP A 317 27.95 22.47 -10.05
CA ASP A 317 29.16 21.63 -10.15
C ASP A 317 28.92 20.31 -10.90
N GLY A 318 27.71 20.11 -11.43
CA GLY A 318 27.30 18.91 -12.14
C GLY A 318 27.04 17.69 -11.24
N THR A 319 26.97 17.88 -9.91
CA THR A 319 26.62 16.80 -8.97
C THR A 319 25.13 16.50 -8.98
N SER A 320 24.80 15.21 -8.86
CA SER A 320 23.43 14.70 -8.80
C SER A 320 22.73 15.02 -7.47
N LEU A 321 21.42 15.18 -7.54
CA LEU A 321 20.50 15.29 -6.40
C LEU A 321 19.70 13.99 -6.25
N TYR A 322 18.94 13.85 -5.16
CA TYR A 322 18.05 12.70 -4.96
C TYR A 322 17.07 12.50 -6.12
N MET A 323 16.49 13.60 -6.65
CA MET A 323 15.62 13.53 -7.83
C MET A 323 16.32 12.88 -9.03
N THR A 324 17.57 13.27 -9.30
CA THR A 324 18.40 12.67 -10.36
C THR A 324 18.61 11.19 -10.12
N GLN A 325 18.95 10.80 -8.90
CA GLN A 325 19.24 9.42 -8.53
C GLN A 325 18.00 8.52 -8.69
N ASP A 326 16.83 9.03 -8.33
CA ASP A 326 15.57 8.30 -8.44
C ASP A 326 15.11 8.13 -9.88
N VAL A 327 15.37 9.12 -10.76
CA VAL A 327 15.20 8.95 -12.22
C VAL A 327 16.03 7.77 -12.72
N GLY A 328 17.32 7.76 -12.39
CA GLY A 328 18.22 6.66 -12.77
C GLY A 328 17.76 5.31 -12.21
N THR A 329 17.32 5.29 -10.95
CA THR A 329 16.84 4.09 -10.27
C THR A 329 15.57 3.54 -10.92
N ALA A 330 14.59 4.40 -11.24
CA ALA A 330 13.36 3.99 -11.92
C ALA A 330 13.65 3.37 -13.31
N ILE A 331 14.53 4.01 -14.09
CA ILE A 331 14.93 3.54 -15.42
C ILE A 331 15.68 2.20 -15.33
N MET A 332 16.60 2.07 -14.38
CA MET A 332 17.35 0.83 -14.16
C MET A 332 16.41 -0.33 -13.81
N ARG A 333 15.42 -0.12 -12.95
CA ARG A 333 14.45 -1.16 -12.60
C ARG A 333 13.60 -1.58 -13.78
N HIS A 334 13.17 -0.64 -14.61
CA HIS A 334 12.44 -0.97 -15.83
C HIS A 334 13.32 -1.72 -16.84
N LYS A 335 14.63 -1.44 -16.88
CA LYS A 335 15.59 -2.21 -17.69
C LYS A 335 15.79 -3.63 -17.17
N ASP A 336 15.92 -3.80 -15.85
CA ASP A 336 16.04 -5.12 -15.21
C ASP A 336 14.75 -5.94 -15.34
N TRP A 337 13.60 -5.29 -15.19
CA TRP A 337 12.29 -5.90 -15.30
C TRP A 337 11.31 -4.93 -15.92
N PRO A 338 11.06 -5.06 -17.23
CA PRO A 338 10.09 -4.19 -17.89
C PRO A 338 8.73 -4.39 -17.24
N PHE A 339 8.27 -3.43 -16.45
CA PHE A 339 6.98 -3.50 -15.76
C PHE A 339 5.94 -2.71 -16.54
N ASP A 340 4.68 -3.13 -16.42
CA ASP A 340 3.55 -2.33 -16.91
C ASP A 340 3.15 -1.26 -15.90
N SER A 341 3.44 -1.47 -14.61
CA SER A 341 3.19 -0.50 -13.54
C SER A 341 4.19 -0.65 -12.40
N LEU A 342 4.50 0.46 -11.73
CA LEU A 342 5.33 0.48 -10.53
C LEU A 342 4.65 1.31 -9.43
N ILE A 343 4.43 0.67 -8.28
CA ILE A 343 3.80 1.27 -7.11
C ILE A 343 4.89 1.55 -6.06
N TYR A 344 5.05 2.81 -5.69
CA TYR A 344 5.91 3.27 -4.60
C TYR A 344 5.09 3.38 -3.32
N VAL A 345 5.38 2.53 -2.33
CA VAL A 345 4.77 2.60 -0.99
C VAL A 345 5.64 3.48 -0.12
N VAL A 346 5.28 4.76 -0.02
CA VAL A 346 6.12 5.77 0.67
C VAL A 346 5.26 6.75 1.45
N ALA A 347 5.73 7.22 2.61
CA ALA A 347 5.01 8.19 3.43
C ALA A 347 4.56 9.45 2.67
N SER A 348 3.46 10.06 3.09
CA SER A 348 2.86 11.23 2.46
C SER A 348 3.75 12.48 2.44
N GLU A 349 4.77 12.53 3.30
CA GLU A 349 5.78 13.60 3.30
C GLU A 349 6.53 13.71 1.94
N GLN A 350 6.51 12.65 1.11
CA GLN A 350 7.18 12.59 -0.19
C GLN A 350 6.24 12.83 -1.40
N GLN A 351 5.00 13.27 -1.19
CA GLN A 351 4.04 13.48 -2.29
C GLN A 351 4.56 14.46 -3.36
N TYR A 352 5.16 15.58 -2.95
CA TYR A 352 5.76 16.52 -3.90
C TYR A 352 6.86 15.84 -4.73
N HIS A 353 7.73 15.06 -4.07
CA HIS A 353 8.83 14.38 -4.74
C HIS A 353 8.34 13.42 -5.83
N PHE A 354 7.39 12.53 -5.54
CA PHE A 354 6.90 11.58 -6.54
C PHE A 354 6.14 12.25 -7.69
N ARG A 355 5.38 13.32 -7.42
CA ARG A 355 4.74 14.10 -8.48
C ARG A 355 5.77 14.66 -9.47
N VAL A 356 6.90 15.17 -8.96
CA VAL A 356 7.98 15.67 -9.81
C VAL A 356 8.70 14.53 -10.53
N LEU A 357 9.03 13.44 -9.82
CA LEU A 357 9.71 12.29 -10.40
C LEU A 357 8.94 11.70 -11.59
N PHE A 358 7.64 11.47 -11.44
CA PHE A 358 6.82 10.89 -12.50
C PHE A 358 6.72 11.83 -13.71
N HIS A 359 6.62 13.14 -13.47
CA HIS A 359 6.59 14.12 -14.55
C HIS A 359 7.93 14.21 -15.29
N VAL A 360 9.06 14.19 -14.57
CA VAL A 360 10.40 14.18 -15.18
C VAL A 360 10.60 12.94 -16.07
N LEU A 361 10.13 11.77 -15.63
CA LEU A 361 10.20 10.54 -16.43
C LEU A 361 9.30 10.60 -17.69
N ASP A 362 8.10 11.17 -17.57
CA ASP A 362 7.19 11.38 -18.72
C ASP A 362 7.79 12.36 -19.74
N LEU A 363 8.37 13.47 -19.26
CA LEU A 363 9.08 14.46 -20.08
C LEU A 363 10.29 13.86 -20.82
N LEU A 364 11.00 12.92 -20.20
CA LEU A 364 12.08 12.15 -20.84
C LEU A 364 11.59 11.12 -21.87
N GLY A 365 10.28 11.01 -22.09
CA GLY A 365 9.68 10.14 -23.10
C GLY A 365 9.47 8.69 -22.65
N TYR A 366 9.57 8.40 -21.35
CA TYR A 366 9.34 7.06 -20.83
C TYR A 366 7.83 6.77 -20.74
N SER A 367 7.28 6.04 -21.72
CA SER A 367 5.84 5.75 -21.82
C SER A 367 5.22 5.09 -20.57
N TRP A 368 6.00 4.27 -19.85
CA TRP A 368 5.61 3.61 -18.60
C TRP A 368 5.53 4.57 -17.40
N ALA A 369 5.99 5.82 -17.52
CA ALA A 369 5.89 6.83 -16.46
C ALA A 369 4.44 7.13 -16.07
N LYS A 370 3.48 6.88 -16.98
CA LYS A 370 2.04 7.10 -16.78
C LYS A 370 1.39 6.09 -15.84
N ASP A 371 2.03 4.93 -15.67
CA ASP A 371 1.57 3.84 -14.81
C ASP A 371 2.43 3.72 -13.54
N LEU A 372 3.08 4.82 -13.16
CA LEU A 372 3.72 4.98 -11.85
C LEU A 372 2.71 5.49 -10.83
N HIS A 373 2.70 4.87 -9.64
CA HIS A 373 1.76 5.22 -8.58
C HIS A 373 2.50 5.48 -7.26
N HIS A 374 2.09 6.53 -6.54
CA HIS A 374 2.52 6.76 -5.17
C HIS A 374 1.41 6.33 -4.21
N LEU A 375 1.58 5.15 -3.60
CA LEU A 375 0.73 4.71 -2.49
C LEU A 375 1.18 5.42 -1.22
N SER A 376 0.65 6.63 -1.02
CA SER A 376 1.02 7.46 0.13
C SER A 376 0.31 7.03 1.41
N TYR A 377 1.02 7.01 2.54
CA TYR A 377 0.44 6.72 3.86
C TYR A 377 0.88 7.74 4.92
N GLY A 378 0.04 7.92 5.94
CA GLY A 378 0.33 8.81 7.07
C GLY A 378 1.38 8.25 8.02
N MET A 379 2.15 9.13 8.66
CA MET A 379 3.17 8.73 9.63
C MET A 379 2.55 8.06 10.86
N VAL A 380 3.27 7.08 11.42
CA VAL A 380 2.95 6.52 12.73
C VAL A 380 3.60 7.40 13.81
N ASN A 381 2.78 7.97 14.69
CA ASN A 381 3.23 8.79 15.81
C ASN A 381 2.97 8.05 17.12
N LEU A 382 3.83 8.27 18.11
CA LEU A 382 3.59 7.88 19.49
C LEU A 382 2.72 8.95 20.17
N PRO A 383 2.07 8.65 21.31
CA PRO A 383 1.34 9.66 22.10
C PRO A 383 2.19 10.90 22.42
N GLU A 384 3.50 10.72 22.61
CA GLU A 384 4.46 11.77 22.93
C GLU A 384 4.99 12.51 21.68
N GLY A 385 4.63 12.08 20.48
CA GLY A 385 4.96 12.73 19.21
C GLY A 385 5.70 11.83 18.20
N LYS A 386 6.46 12.46 17.28
CA LYS A 386 7.15 11.77 16.18
C LYS A 386 8.34 10.97 16.70
N MET A 387 8.45 9.71 16.28
CA MET A 387 9.59 8.83 16.57
C MET A 387 10.93 9.39 16.06
N LYS A 388 12.01 9.27 16.84
CA LYS A 388 13.35 9.77 16.47
C LYS A 388 14.47 8.77 16.74
N SER A 389 15.01 8.19 15.67
CA SER A 389 16.08 7.18 15.76
C SER A 389 17.37 7.68 16.45
N ARG A 390 17.72 8.96 16.25
CA ARG A 390 18.94 9.56 16.85
C ARG A 390 18.85 9.77 18.37
N GLU A 391 17.64 9.77 18.92
CA GLU A 391 17.38 9.94 20.36
C GLU A 391 17.11 8.58 21.04
N GLY A 392 17.05 7.48 20.28
CA GLY A 392 16.75 6.14 20.81
C GLY A 392 15.28 5.93 21.19
N THR A 393 14.38 6.86 20.84
CA THR A 393 12.95 6.85 21.22
C THR A 393 12.06 6.16 20.19
N VAL A 394 12.61 5.29 19.35
CA VAL A 394 11.83 4.56 18.36
C VAL A 394 11.31 3.27 18.96
N VAL A 395 10.10 2.86 18.59
CA VAL A 395 9.60 1.53 18.91
C VAL A 395 10.24 0.56 17.93
N ASP A 396 11.18 -0.23 18.43
CA ASP A 396 11.86 -1.26 17.66
C ASP A 396 10.87 -2.32 17.16
N ALA A 397 11.05 -2.75 15.91
CA ALA A 397 10.11 -3.66 15.29
C ALA A 397 10.24 -5.10 15.81
N ASP A 398 11.45 -5.55 16.13
CA ASP A 398 11.67 -6.91 16.65
C ASP A 398 11.15 -7.02 18.09
N GLU A 399 11.43 -6.01 18.92
CA GLU A 399 10.93 -5.93 20.31
C GLU A 399 9.41 -5.88 20.35
N LEU A 400 8.78 -5.08 19.48
CA LEU A 400 7.32 -5.00 19.41
C LEU A 400 6.69 -6.35 19.05
N VAL A 401 7.23 -7.03 18.05
CA VAL A 401 6.72 -8.35 17.63
C VAL A 401 6.91 -9.39 18.74
N GLU A 402 8.05 -9.38 19.43
CA GLU A 402 8.26 -10.26 20.60
C GLU A 402 7.25 -9.96 21.71
N THR A 403 7.09 -8.68 22.06
CA THR A 403 6.14 -8.25 23.10
C THR A 403 4.72 -8.71 22.78
N LEU A 404 4.26 -8.52 21.54
CA LEU A 404 2.93 -8.97 21.11
C LEU A 404 2.82 -10.50 21.10
N THR A 405 3.90 -11.21 20.77
CA THR A 405 3.95 -12.68 20.81
C THR A 405 3.85 -13.19 22.24
N GLU A 406 4.56 -12.58 23.18
CA GLU A 406 4.48 -12.90 24.61
C GLU A 406 3.08 -12.65 25.17
N LEU A 407 2.46 -11.52 24.82
CA LEU A 407 1.08 -11.22 25.23
C LEU A 407 0.11 -12.27 24.70
N ALA A 408 0.21 -12.66 23.42
CA ALA A 408 -0.63 -13.71 22.85
C ALA A 408 -0.39 -15.07 23.50
N ARG A 409 0.87 -15.39 23.85
CA ARG A 409 1.25 -16.63 24.55
C ARG A 409 0.64 -16.69 25.95
N ASN A 410 0.72 -15.60 26.70
CA ASN A 410 0.15 -15.52 28.05
C ASN A 410 -1.37 -15.64 27.99
N GLU A 411 -2.03 -14.96 27.05
CA GLU A 411 -3.49 -15.05 26.86
C GLU A 411 -3.98 -16.47 26.54
N ILE A 412 -3.22 -17.25 25.75
CA ILE A 412 -3.53 -18.65 25.47
C ILE A 412 -3.48 -19.48 26.76
N ARG A 413 -2.43 -19.29 27.57
CA ARG A 413 -2.21 -20.03 28.82
C ARG A 413 -3.22 -19.65 29.90
N GLU A 414 -3.48 -18.36 30.09
CA GLU A 414 -4.46 -17.88 31.08
C GLU A 414 -5.88 -18.37 30.79
N LYS A 415 -6.20 -18.65 29.52
CA LYS A 415 -7.48 -19.20 29.10
C LYS A 415 -7.51 -20.73 29.01
N GLU A 416 -6.43 -21.41 29.39
CA GLU A 416 -6.30 -22.87 29.34
C GLU A 416 -6.57 -23.42 27.92
N ARG A 417 -6.02 -22.76 26.89
CA ARG A 417 -6.26 -23.07 25.47
C ARG A 417 -5.08 -23.74 24.78
N GLU A 418 -4.07 -24.18 25.53
CA GLU A 418 -2.87 -24.82 24.99
C GLU A 418 -3.23 -26.07 24.20
N GLU A 419 -4.22 -26.85 24.63
CA GLU A 419 -4.67 -28.06 23.93
C GLU A 419 -5.46 -27.78 22.63
N LEU A 420 -5.88 -26.53 22.40
CA LEU A 420 -6.60 -26.13 21.18
C LEU A 420 -5.66 -25.77 20.03
N VAL A 421 -4.36 -25.72 20.27
CA VAL A 421 -3.36 -25.29 19.30
C VAL A 421 -2.24 -26.33 19.20
N ASP A 422 -1.80 -26.63 17.99
CA ASP A 422 -0.72 -27.62 17.78
C ASP A 422 0.63 -27.12 18.32
N ASP A 423 0.87 -25.83 18.24
CA ASP A 423 2.11 -25.16 18.66
C ASP A 423 1.77 -23.78 19.21
N VAL A 424 1.94 -23.62 20.53
CA VAL A 424 1.63 -22.37 21.23
C VAL A 424 2.50 -21.23 20.71
N ASP A 425 3.81 -21.43 20.54
CA ASP A 425 4.72 -20.36 20.14
C ASP A 425 4.44 -19.88 18.71
N LYS A 426 4.26 -20.83 17.78
CA LYS A 426 3.90 -20.51 16.40
C LYS A 426 2.54 -19.82 16.30
N THR A 427 1.58 -20.27 17.09
CA THR A 427 0.23 -19.68 17.09
C THR A 427 0.26 -18.28 17.68
N SER A 428 0.95 -18.06 18.80
CA SER A 428 1.15 -16.75 19.41
C SER A 428 1.84 -15.77 18.46
N HIS A 429 2.88 -16.21 17.75
CA HIS A 429 3.56 -15.39 16.75
C HIS A 429 2.62 -15.01 15.59
N SER A 430 1.81 -15.97 15.12
CA SER A 430 0.82 -15.73 14.06
C SER A 430 -0.28 -14.76 14.49
N ILE A 431 -0.76 -14.87 15.74
CA ILE A 431 -1.71 -13.93 16.34
C ILE A 431 -1.09 -12.53 16.44
N ALA A 432 0.15 -12.43 16.89
CA ALA A 432 0.87 -11.16 17.01
C ALA A 432 1.02 -10.45 15.66
N LEU A 433 1.49 -11.15 14.63
CA LEU A 433 1.59 -10.60 13.27
C LEU A 433 0.22 -10.24 12.70
N GLY A 434 -0.79 -11.07 12.92
CA GLY A 434 -2.16 -10.80 12.49
C GLY A 434 -2.73 -9.53 13.13
N ALA A 435 -2.58 -9.39 14.44
CA ALA A 435 -3.03 -8.22 15.19
C ALA A 435 -2.28 -6.94 14.75
N LEU A 436 -0.95 -7.02 14.60
CA LEU A 436 -0.13 -5.89 14.17
C LEU A 436 -0.48 -5.44 12.76
N ASN A 437 -0.53 -6.37 11.80
CA ASN A 437 -0.89 -6.05 10.41
C ASN A 437 -2.32 -5.50 10.32
N TYR A 438 -3.28 -6.10 11.02
CA TYR A 438 -4.65 -5.59 11.06
C TYR A 438 -4.69 -4.16 11.59
N TYR A 439 -3.99 -3.89 12.69
CA TYR A 439 -3.92 -2.56 13.29
C TYR A 439 -3.29 -1.52 12.35
N LEU A 440 -2.26 -1.90 11.59
CA LEU A 440 -1.55 -1.01 10.66
C LEU A 440 -2.32 -0.76 9.36
N LEU A 441 -3.21 -1.66 8.98
CA LEU A 441 -3.99 -1.62 7.74
C LEU A 441 -5.40 -1.07 7.94
N GLN A 442 -5.99 -1.20 9.12
CA GLN A 442 -7.33 -0.70 9.39
C GLN A 442 -7.39 0.82 9.16
N VAL A 443 -8.43 1.26 8.47
CA VAL A 443 -8.76 2.67 8.29
C VAL A 443 -10.03 2.91 9.12
N THR A 444 -9.87 3.66 10.22
CA THR A 444 -10.98 4.08 11.08
C THR A 444 -11.62 5.36 10.60
#